data_AF-A0A1V5IN35-F1
#
_entry.id   AF-A0A1V5IN35-F1
#
_cell.length_a   1.000
_cell.length_b   1.000
_cell.length_c   1.000
_cell.angle_alpha   90.00
_cell.angle_beta   90.00
_cell.angle_gamma   90.00
#
_symmetry.space_group_name_H-M   'P 1'
#
loop_
_entity.id
_entity.type
_entity.pdbx_description
1 polymer ?
#
loop_
_entity_poly.entity_id
_entity_poly.type
_entity_poly.pdbx_seq_one_letter_code
_entity_poly.pdbx_strand_id
1 'polypeptide(L)'
;MGEPKKVLRGSAYMLRTTETAELIKAIEGGIKKEVSVGCSMGGCNCSICGERFSYNWQTGKFLCENNHFKGDTYDGKRSVGDLVDPKDAYEVSFVAVPAQRGAGVTKDEDGALDIEFLKTVDLINISTKDKKELIRRLQMSLAEDDERIERTKILAENKKYTEVK
;
A
#
# COMPACT_ATOMS: atom_id res chain seq x y z
N MET A 1 22.79 2.19 -8.51
CA MET A 1 23.39 1.02 -9.19
C MET A 1 24.20 0.26 -8.15
N GLY A 2 23.77 -0.92 -7.68
CA GLY A 2 24.57 -1.69 -6.71
C GLY A 2 23.83 -2.59 -5.72
N GLU A 3 22.50 -2.61 -5.70
CA GLU A 3 21.80 -3.56 -4.82
C GLU A 3 21.86 -4.98 -5.41
N PRO A 4 22.22 -5.99 -4.60
CA PRO A 4 22.23 -7.38 -5.03
C PRO A 4 20.80 -7.82 -5.35
N LYS A 5 20.48 -7.95 -6.65
CA LYS A 5 19.18 -8.44 -7.10
C LYS A 5 19.21 -9.96 -7.20
N LYS A 6 18.15 -10.61 -6.72
CA LYS A 6 17.88 -12.02 -7.02
C LYS A 6 16.97 -12.08 -8.25
N VAL A 7 17.38 -12.86 -9.26
CA VAL A 7 16.58 -13.10 -10.47
C VAL A 7 15.87 -14.43 -10.34
N LEU A 8 14.55 -14.42 -10.46
CA LEU A 8 13.75 -15.60 -10.75
C LEU A 8 13.44 -15.61 -12.25
N ARG A 9 13.87 -16.66 -12.95
CA ARG A 9 13.59 -16.83 -14.38
C ARG A 9 12.51 -17.89 -14.58
N GLY A 10 11.30 -17.44 -14.88
CA GLY A 10 10.25 -18.30 -15.42
C GLY A 10 10.38 -18.41 -16.93
N SER A 11 10.26 -19.62 -17.48
CA SER A 11 10.14 -19.83 -18.93
C SER A 11 8.76 -20.41 -19.21
N ALA A 12 7.98 -19.74 -20.05
CA ALA A 12 6.67 -20.21 -20.49
C ALA A 12 6.74 -20.56 -21.97
N TYR A 13 6.11 -21.68 -22.35
CA TYR A 13 5.99 -22.08 -23.75
C TYR A 13 4.62 -21.63 -24.29
N MET A 14 4.62 -20.98 -25.45
CA MET A 14 3.40 -20.56 -26.14
C MET A 14 3.49 -20.98 -27.62
N LEU A 15 2.48 -21.72 -28.09
CA LEU A 15 2.37 -22.08 -29.49
C LEU A 15 2.17 -20.83 -30.33
N ARG A 16 2.92 -20.69 -31.43
CA ARG A 16 2.78 -19.59 -32.38
C ARG A 16 1.65 -19.90 -33.35
N THR A 17 0.48 -19.33 -33.12
CA THR A 17 -0.71 -19.44 -33.97
C THR A 17 -1.21 -18.05 -34.33
N THR A 18 -2.21 -17.96 -35.21
CA THR A 18 -2.88 -16.69 -35.52
C THR A 18 -3.52 -16.05 -34.28
N GLU A 19 -4.03 -16.87 -33.36
CA GLU A 19 -4.68 -16.42 -32.12
C GLU A 19 -3.68 -15.89 -31.09
N THR A 20 -2.47 -16.41 -31.03
CA THR A 20 -1.43 -15.97 -30.08
C THR A 20 -0.51 -14.88 -30.64
N ALA A 21 -0.59 -14.59 -31.94
CA ALA A 21 0.30 -13.67 -32.63
C ALA A 21 0.28 -12.24 -32.05
N GLU A 22 -0.91 -11.73 -31.69
CA GLU A 22 -1.04 -10.38 -31.10
C GLU A 22 -0.41 -10.31 -29.72
N LEU A 23 -0.65 -11.32 -28.87
CA LEU A 23 -0.07 -11.38 -27.53
C LEU A 23 1.46 -11.46 -27.59
N ILE A 24 2.01 -12.30 -28.47
CA ILE A 24 3.46 -12.43 -28.67
C ILE A 24 4.06 -11.09 -29.12
N LYS A 25 3.45 -10.40 -30.09
CA LYS A 25 3.90 -9.07 -30.53
C LYS A 25 3.84 -8.04 -29.41
N ALA A 26 2.82 -8.09 -28.55
CA ALA A 26 2.71 -7.18 -27.41
C ALA A 26 3.81 -7.44 -26.34
N ILE A 27 4.21 -8.70 -26.16
CA ILE A 27 5.33 -9.09 -25.27
C ILE A 27 6.66 -8.65 -25.89
N GLU A 28 6.93 -9.02 -27.15
CA GLU A 28 8.16 -8.69 -27.88
C GLU A 28 8.32 -7.16 -28.06
N GLY A 29 7.22 -6.43 -28.25
CA GLY A 29 7.18 -4.97 -28.34
C GLY A 29 7.24 -4.25 -26.98
N GLY A 30 7.32 -4.96 -25.86
CA GLY A 30 7.45 -4.36 -24.52
C GLY A 30 6.19 -3.69 -23.98
N ILE A 31 5.02 -3.87 -24.63
CA ILE A 31 3.73 -3.37 -24.15
C ILE A 31 3.29 -4.20 -22.95
N LYS A 32 3.40 -5.54 -23.04
CA LYS A 32 3.14 -6.49 -21.96
C LYS A 32 4.43 -6.94 -21.28
N LYS A 33 5.03 -6.03 -20.49
CA LYS A 33 6.33 -6.26 -19.82
C LYS A 33 6.23 -6.69 -18.36
N GLU A 34 5.10 -6.45 -17.71
CA GLU A 34 4.91 -6.71 -16.28
C GLU A 34 4.08 -7.96 -16.05
N VAL A 35 4.50 -8.76 -15.07
CA VAL A 35 3.82 -9.99 -14.69
C VAL A 35 3.57 -9.99 -13.18
N SER A 36 2.37 -10.38 -12.78
CA SER A 36 2.08 -10.79 -11.42
C SER A 36 2.50 -12.24 -11.26
N VAL A 37 3.15 -12.55 -10.14
CA VAL A 37 3.58 -13.91 -9.82
C VAL A 37 3.03 -14.27 -8.43
N GLY A 38 2.15 -15.26 -8.39
CA GLY A 38 1.77 -15.90 -7.13
C GLY A 38 2.84 -16.93 -6.76
N CYS A 39 3.48 -16.76 -5.62
CA CYS A 39 4.60 -17.60 -5.19
C CYS A 39 4.52 -17.97 -3.70
N SER A 40 5.20 -19.05 -3.36
CA SER A 40 5.45 -19.49 -1.99
C SER A 40 6.90 -19.23 -1.61
N MET A 41 7.08 -18.65 -0.44
CA MET A 41 8.38 -18.31 0.14
C MET A 41 8.51 -19.00 1.50
N GLY A 42 9.71 -19.46 1.84
CA GLY A 42 10.00 -20.07 3.13
C GLY A 42 9.90 -19.07 4.29
N GLY A 43 10.11 -17.78 4.02
CA GLY A 43 9.98 -16.73 5.04
C GLY A 43 9.96 -15.31 4.52
N CYS A 44 9.67 -14.40 5.44
CA CYS A 44 9.72 -12.96 5.26
C CYS A 44 10.48 -12.36 6.44
N ASN A 45 11.67 -11.82 6.18
CA ASN A 45 12.58 -11.31 7.20
C ASN A 45 12.58 -9.77 7.20
N CYS A 46 12.88 -9.17 8.34
CA CYS A 46 13.03 -7.74 8.47
C CYS A 46 14.32 -7.28 7.78
N SER A 47 14.20 -6.37 6.83
CA SER A 47 15.35 -5.75 6.13
C SER A 47 16.29 -4.95 7.04
N ILE A 48 15.86 -4.59 8.26
CA ILE A 48 16.66 -3.81 9.21
C ILE A 48 17.52 -4.71 10.09
N CYS A 49 16.93 -5.76 10.68
CA CYS A 49 17.62 -6.62 11.65
C CYS A 49 17.83 -8.06 11.17
N GLY A 50 17.24 -8.48 10.06
CA GLY A 50 17.35 -9.82 9.50
C GLY A 50 16.39 -10.86 10.10
N GLU A 51 15.70 -10.54 11.20
CA GLU A 51 14.83 -11.48 11.90
C GLU A 51 13.51 -11.73 11.20
N ARG A 52 12.92 -12.92 11.41
CA ARG A 52 11.65 -13.30 10.78
C ARG A 52 10.50 -12.44 11.31
N PHE A 53 9.63 -11.99 10.40
CA PHE A 53 8.36 -11.39 10.78
C PHE A 53 7.38 -12.46 11.26
N SER A 54 6.70 -12.16 12.37
CA SER A 54 5.57 -12.92 12.89
C SER A 54 4.35 -12.01 12.97
N TYR A 55 3.15 -12.58 12.83
CA TYR A 55 1.94 -11.79 12.97
C TYR A 55 1.62 -11.61 14.46
N ASN A 56 1.56 -10.36 14.91
CA ASN A 56 1.23 -10.04 16.29
C ASN A 56 -0.28 -9.77 16.40
N TRP A 57 -1.00 -10.67 17.10
CA TRP A 57 -2.46 -10.61 17.20
C TRP A 57 -2.98 -9.44 18.05
N GLN A 58 -2.15 -8.87 18.93
CA GLN A 58 -2.54 -7.74 19.79
C GLN A 58 -2.55 -6.43 19.01
N THR A 59 -1.60 -6.26 18.09
CA THR A 59 -1.42 -5.04 17.30
C THR A 59 -2.03 -5.15 15.90
N GLY A 60 -2.34 -6.36 15.44
CA GLY A 60 -2.83 -6.63 14.09
C GLY A 60 -1.77 -6.40 13.01
N LYS A 61 -0.48 -6.31 13.39
CA LYS A 61 0.63 -6.00 12.49
C LYS A 61 1.69 -7.11 12.51
N PHE A 62 2.49 -7.17 11.45
CA PHE A 62 3.67 -8.01 11.41
C PHE A 62 4.82 -7.36 12.20
N LEU A 63 5.37 -8.10 13.16
CA LEU A 63 6.41 -7.68 14.08
C LEU A 63 7.58 -8.67 14.01
N CYS A 64 8.81 -8.16 13.90
CA CYS A 64 10.00 -9.00 14.06
C CYS A 64 10.41 -9.12 15.53
N GLU A 65 11.26 -10.07 15.87
CA GLU A 65 11.73 -10.31 17.25
C GLU A 65 12.37 -9.07 17.91
N ASN A 66 13.06 -8.24 17.13
CA ASN A 66 13.64 -6.97 17.59
C ASN A 66 12.64 -5.80 17.67
N ASN A 67 11.33 -6.07 17.70
CA ASN A 67 10.25 -5.08 17.82
C ASN A 67 10.15 -4.06 16.67
N HIS A 68 10.56 -4.43 15.44
CA HIS A 68 10.26 -3.63 14.26
C HIS A 68 8.93 -4.05 13.63
N PHE A 69 8.04 -3.10 13.44
CA PHE A 69 6.81 -3.29 12.68
C PHE A 69 7.11 -3.20 11.19
N LYS A 70 6.51 -4.11 10.41
CA LYS A 70 6.58 -4.05 8.95
C LYS A 70 5.84 -2.79 8.46
N GLY A 71 6.51 -1.99 7.63
CA GLY A 71 6.00 -0.73 7.08
C GLY A 71 6.50 0.53 7.81
N ASP A 72 6.91 0.42 9.08
CA ASP A 72 7.38 1.54 9.89
C ASP A 72 8.83 1.95 9.52
N THR A 73 9.22 3.16 9.92
CA THR A 73 10.55 3.73 9.62
C THR A 73 11.41 3.81 10.87
N TYR A 74 12.62 3.26 10.81
CA TYR A 74 13.62 3.27 11.88
C TYR A 74 14.94 3.78 11.32
N ASP A 75 15.58 4.74 11.99
CA ASP A 75 16.85 5.35 11.56
C ASP A 75 16.88 5.80 10.09
N GLY A 76 15.75 6.35 9.62
CA GLY A 76 15.58 6.82 8.24
C GLY A 76 15.40 5.70 7.19
N LYS A 77 15.33 4.43 7.60
CA LYS A 77 15.08 3.27 6.74
C LYS A 77 13.71 2.65 7.03
N ARG A 78 12.96 2.31 5.99
CA ARG A 78 11.68 1.62 6.13
C ARG A 78 11.90 0.12 6.36
N SER A 79 11.25 -0.43 7.38
CA SER A 79 11.22 -1.85 7.70
C SER A 79 10.37 -2.59 6.67
N VAL A 80 11.01 -3.10 5.63
CA VAL A 80 10.37 -3.94 4.60
C VAL A 80 10.65 -5.42 4.85
N GLY A 81 9.79 -6.26 4.27
CA GLY A 81 9.89 -7.71 4.35
C GLY A 81 10.70 -8.30 3.21
N ASP A 82 11.90 -8.77 3.49
CA ASP A 82 12.74 -9.51 2.56
C ASP A 82 12.23 -10.95 2.45
N LEU A 83 11.73 -11.30 1.28
CA LEU A 83 11.27 -12.65 1.00
C LEU A 83 12.48 -13.58 0.80
N VAL A 84 12.53 -14.66 1.57
CA VAL A 84 13.65 -15.61 1.58
C VAL A 84 13.18 -17.02 1.24
N ASP A 85 14.11 -17.81 0.72
CA ASP A 85 13.92 -19.24 0.45
C ASP A 85 12.69 -19.51 -0.47
N PRO A 86 12.73 -19.06 -1.74
CA PRO A 86 11.62 -19.29 -2.68
C PRO A 86 11.37 -20.78 -2.84
N LYS A 87 10.13 -21.21 -2.61
CA LYS A 87 9.74 -22.63 -2.66
C LYS A 87 9.07 -23.00 -3.96
N ASP A 88 8.13 -22.18 -4.41
CA ASP A 88 7.34 -22.48 -5.59
C ASP A 88 6.73 -21.21 -6.19
N ALA A 89 6.32 -21.28 -7.46
CA ALA A 89 5.57 -20.26 -8.17
C ALA A 89 4.40 -20.92 -8.91
N TYR A 90 3.17 -20.60 -8.51
CA TYR A 90 1.97 -21.32 -8.96
C TYR A 90 1.29 -20.63 -10.13
N GLU A 91 1.41 -19.31 -10.24
CA GLU A 91 0.75 -18.52 -11.27
C GLU A 91 1.64 -17.39 -11.77
N VAL A 92 1.55 -17.15 -13.08
CA VAL A 92 2.15 -16.01 -13.74
C VAL A 92 1.11 -15.42 -14.67
N SER A 93 0.77 -14.14 -14.47
CA SER A 93 -0.23 -13.45 -15.28
C SER A 93 0.32 -12.11 -15.77
N PHE A 94 0.16 -11.83 -17.07
CA PHE A 94 0.60 -10.56 -17.66
C PHE A 94 -0.36 -9.44 -17.26
N VAL A 95 0.18 -8.41 -16.61
CA VAL A 95 -0.61 -7.26 -16.18
C VAL A 95 -0.83 -6.35 -17.38
N ALA A 96 -2.09 -5.93 -17.60
CA ALA A 96 -2.46 -5.08 -18.73
C ALA A 96 -2.08 -3.60 -18.52
N VAL A 97 -1.91 -3.19 -17.26
CA VAL A 97 -1.57 -1.83 -16.87
C VAL A 97 -0.26 -1.88 -16.10
N PRO A 98 0.80 -1.17 -16.52
CA PRO A 98 2.03 -1.10 -15.75
C PRO A 98 1.71 -0.56 -14.35
N ALA A 99 2.38 -1.07 -13.31
CA ALA A 99 2.32 -0.59 -11.95
C ALA A 99 2.93 0.81 -11.87
N GLN A 100 2.23 1.79 -12.45
CA GLN A 100 2.53 3.20 -12.30
C GLN A 100 2.01 3.64 -10.93
N ARG A 101 2.79 4.47 -10.23
CA ARG A 101 2.31 5.21 -9.05
C ARG A 101 1.04 5.97 -9.47
N GLY A 102 -0.13 5.51 -9.01
CA GLY A 102 -1.44 6.12 -9.31
C GLY A 102 -2.38 5.29 -10.20
N ALA A 103 -1.96 4.15 -10.77
CA ALA A 103 -2.82 3.33 -11.63
C ALA A 103 -3.80 2.42 -10.85
N GLY A 104 -4.39 2.89 -9.74
CA GLY A 104 -5.44 2.19 -8.98
C GLY A 104 -5.04 0.84 -8.36
N VAL A 105 -3.78 0.41 -8.47
CA VAL A 105 -3.25 -0.85 -7.92
C VAL A 105 -2.55 -0.67 -6.57
N THR A 106 -2.19 0.56 -6.19
CA THR A 106 -1.71 0.84 -4.83
C THR A 106 -2.90 0.77 -3.88
N LYS A 107 -3.03 -0.33 -3.15
CA LYS A 107 -3.81 -0.33 -1.92
C LYS A 107 -2.95 0.37 -0.88
N ASP A 108 -3.24 1.64 -0.62
CA ASP A 108 -2.64 2.30 0.53
C ASP A 108 -3.09 1.57 1.79
N GLU A 109 -2.13 1.04 2.54
CA GLU A 109 -2.33 0.13 3.67
C GLU A 109 -3.13 0.79 4.81
N ASP A 110 -3.24 2.12 4.79
CA ASP A 110 -3.92 2.92 5.81
C ASP A 110 -5.33 3.39 5.41
N GLY A 111 -5.82 3.05 4.21
CA GLY A 111 -7.14 3.51 3.73
C GLY A 111 -7.29 5.04 3.67
N ALA A 112 -6.16 5.76 3.70
CA ALA A 112 -6.11 7.21 3.64
C ALA A 112 -6.61 7.68 2.26
N LEU A 113 -7.60 8.57 2.29
CA LEU A 113 -8.13 9.18 1.09
C LEU A 113 -7.01 10.01 0.42
N ASP A 114 -6.70 9.75 -0.86
CA ASP A 114 -5.74 10.57 -1.60
C ASP A 114 -6.34 11.95 -1.89
N ILE A 115 -6.08 12.89 -0.97
CA ILE A 115 -6.57 14.28 -1.02
C ILE A 115 -5.96 15.02 -2.22
N GLU A 116 -4.73 14.67 -2.63
CA GLU A 116 -4.04 15.35 -3.71
C GLU A 116 -4.66 14.97 -5.06
N PHE A 117 -4.99 13.69 -5.25
CA PHE A 117 -5.79 13.24 -6.39
C PHE A 117 -7.17 13.92 -6.44
N LEU A 118 -7.91 13.94 -5.33
CA LEU A 118 -9.23 14.58 -5.25
C LEU A 118 -9.23 16.07 -5.65
N LYS A 119 -8.14 16.79 -5.38
CA LYS A 119 -7.99 18.21 -5.80
C LYS A 119 -7.80 18.38 -7.30
N THR A 120 -7.29 17.37 -7.99
CA THR A 120 -7.04 17.38 -9.43
C THR A 120 -8.19 16.80 -10.26
N VAL A 121 -9.06 16.02 -9.62
CA VAL A 121 -10.20 15.40 -10.29
C VAL A 121 -11.26 16.43 -10.64
N ASP A 122 -11.68 16.42 -11.90
CA ASP A 122 -12.75 17.28 -12.39
C ASP A 122 -14.11 16.78 -11.85
N LEU A 123 -14.54 17.37 -10.73
CA LEU A 123 -15.75 16.97 -10.02
C LEU A 123 -17.02 17.15 -10.86
N ILE A 124 -16.96 17.84 -11.99
CA ILE A 124 -18.08 18.09 -12.91
C ILE A 124 -18.76 16.77 -13.33
N ASN A 125 -17.97 15.73 -13.58
CA ASN A 125 -18.44 14.42 -14.08
C ASN A 125 -19.06 13.52 -12.99
N ILE A 126 -19.00 13.92 -11.72
CA ILE A 126 -19.61 13.17 -10.61
C ILE A 126 -21.12 13.47 -10.53
N SER A 127 -21.91 12.46 -10.22
CA SER A 127 -23.37 12.61 -10.06
C SER A 127 -23.70 13.64 -8.96
N THR A 128 -24.80 14.37 -9.13
CA THR A 128 -25.26 15.37 -8.15
C THR A 128 -25.60 14.76 -6.78
N LYS A 129 -25.95 13.47 -6.74
CA LYS A 129 -26.21 12.74 -5.50
C LYS A 129 -24.91 12.51 -4.73
N ASP A 130 -23.87 12.06 -5.40
CA ASP A 130 -22.58 11.73 -4.76
C ASP A 130 -21.84 13.00 -4.30
N LYS A 131 -21.98 14.11 -5.04
CA LYS A 131 -21.51 15.45 -4.61
C LYS A 131 -22.10 15.86 -3.27
N LYS A 132 -23.42 15.70 -3.09
CA LYS A 132 -24.11 16.07 -1.84
C LYS A 132 -23.67 15.20 -0.67
N GLU A 133 -23.47 13.91 -0.90
CA GLU A 133 -23.01 12.98 0.13
C GLU A 133 -21.56 13.28 0.57
N LEU A 134 -20.67 13.57 -0.39
CA LEU A 134 -19.30 14.01 -0.11
C LEU A 134 -19.26 15.29 0.74
N ILE A 135 -20.05 16.31 0.36
CA ILE A 135 -20.13 17.57 1.11
C ILE A 135 -20.62 17.31 2.55
N ARG A 136 -21.69 16.53 2.72
CA ARG A 136 -22.24 16.21 4.04
C ARG A 136 -21.20 15.55 4.94
N ARG A 137 -20.46 14.55 4.44
CA ARG A 137 -19.44 13.85 5.22
C ARG A 137 -18.27 14.76 5.62
N LEU A 138 -17.81 15.61 4.71
CA LEU A 138 -16.76 16.59 5.00
C LEU A 138 -17.22 17.61 6.05
N GLN A 139 -18.45 18.10 5.95
CA GLN A 139 -19.04 19.01 6.94
C GLN A 139 -19.15 18.38 8.32
N MET A 140 -19.55 17.11 8.41
CA MET A 140 -19.61 16.39 9.70
C MET A 140 -18.22 16.21 10.32
N SER A 141 -17.20 15.93 9.51
CA SER A 141 -15.81 15.80 9.99
C SER A 141 -15.26 17.12 10.54
N LEU A 142 -15.51 18.23 9.83
CA LEU A 142 -15.08 19.56 10.28
C LEU A 142 -15.76 19.95 11.61
N ALA A 143 -17.04 19.62 11.78
CA ALA A 143 -17.76 19.90 13.02
C ALA A 143 -17.22 19.09 14.21
N GLU A 144 -16.84 17.82 14.02
CA GLU A 144 -16.18 17.04 15.08
C GLU A 144 -14.83 17.63 15.49
N ASP A 145 -14.07 18.18 14.54
CA ASP A 145 -12.78 18.81 14.83
C ASP A 145 -12.97 20.10 15.65
N ASP A 146 -13.98 20.91 15.34
CA ASP A 146 -14.32 22.11 16.12
C ASP A 146 -14.73 21.77 17.56
N GLU A 147 -15.59 20.76 17.76
CA GLU A 147 -15.97 20.30 19.11
C GLU A 147 -14.76 19.75 19.89
N ARG A 148 -13.86 19.02 19.22
CA ARG A 148 -12.61 18.53 19.82
C ARG A 148 -11.69 19.68 20.22
N ILE A 149 -11.55 20.70 19.39
CA ILE A 149 -10.78 21.91 19.69
C ILE A 149 -11.35 22.60 20.94
N GLU A 150 -12.67 22.77 21.00
CA GLU A 150 -13.34 23.43 22.12
C GLU A 150 -13.20 22.63 23.43
N ARG A 151 -13.36 21.31 23.37
CA ARG A 151 -13.13 20.40 24.51
C ARG A 151 -11.68 20.45 25.00
N THR A 152 -10.73 20.61 24.08
CA THR A 152 -9.29 20.74 24.42
C THR A 152 -9.00 22.05 25.14
N LYS A 153 -9.65 23.15 24.76
CA LYS A 153 -9.57 24.44 25.47
C LYS A 153 -10.14 24.34 26.88
N ILE A 154 -11.32 23.73 27.04
CA ILE A 154 -11.97 23.54 28.34
C ILE A 154 -11.10 22.67 29.25
N LEU A 155 -10.50 21.60 28.73
CA LEU A 155 -9.58 20.75 29.49
C LEU A 155 -8.30 21.48 29.91
N ALA A 156 -7.75 22.34 29.04
CA ALA A 156 -6.59 23.16 29.35
C ALA A 156 -6.90 24.23 30.41
N GLU A 157 -8.09 24.82 30.39
CA GLU A 157 -8.57 25.76 31.40
C GLU A 157 -8.80 25.05 32.75
N ASN A 158 -9.44 23.88 32.74
CA ASN A 158 -9.68 23.08 33.93
C ASN A 158 -8.39 22.61 34.61
N LYS A 159 -7.32 22.41 33.82
CA LYS A 159 -5.98 22.07 34.34
C LYS A 159 -5.44 23.13 35.32
N LYS A 160 -5.75 24.41 35.10
CA LYS A 160 -5.37 25.52 36.00
C LYS A 160 -6.03 25.43 37.38
N TYR A 161 -7.16 24.73 37.48
CA TYR A 161 -7.90 24.54 38.72
C TYR A 161 -7.67 23.16 39.34
N THR A 162 -6.98 22.24 38.64
CA THR A 162 -6.63 20.92 39.17
C THR A 162 -5.25 20.88 39.82
N GLU A 163 -4.42 21.90 39.60
CA GLU A 163 -3.19 22.15 40.40
C GLU A 163 -3.52 22.99 41.64
N VAL A 164 -4.38 22.46 42.52
CA VAL A 164 -4.46 22.93 43.90
C VAL A 164 -3.33 22.25 44.67
N LYS A 165 -2.49 23.08 45.31
CA LYS A 165 -1.38 22.73 46.21
C LYS A 165 -1.64 21.51 47.10
#